data_AF-A0A4Y9F3C7-F1
#
_entry.id   AF-A0A4Y9F3C7-F1
#
_cell.length_a   1.000
_cell.length_b   1.000
_cell.length_c   1.000
_cell.angle_alpha   90.00
_cell.angle_beta   90.00
_cell.angle_gamma   90.00
#
_symmetry.space_group_name_H-M   'P 1'
#
loop_
_entity.id
_entity.type
_entity.pdbx_description
1 polymer ?
#
loop_
_entity_poly.entity_id
_entity_poly.type
_entity_poly.pdbx_seq_one_letter_code
_entity_poly.pdbx_strand_id
1 'polypeptide(L)'
;MSILSRFRRPTEPAAPLTEAEKQAAPGQHFAPASAPDRANLTVRRAPSLPAFAITGLLVGLVVAFVVTALGPENPSYTFEAIYGVMAVIFGALCTAVAIVIALLLDKRSAKRTTTYQAVSSKD
;
A
#
# COMPACT_ATOMS: atom_id res chain seq x y z
N MET A 1 30.19 0.27 -8.02
CA MET A 1 30.17 -0.93 -7.18
C MET A 1 29.01 -1.80 -7.66
N SER A 2 29.32 -2.88 -8.37
CA SER A 2 28.45 -3.52 -9.39
C SER A 2 27.84 -4.85 -8.90
N ILE A 3 26.52 -5.01 -9.10
CA ILE A 3 25.64 -6.09 -8.59
C ILE A 3 25.59 -7.27 -9.58
N LEU A 4 26.74 -7.74 -10.09
CA LEU A 4 26.77 -8.76 -11.16
C LEU A 4 27.54 -10.06 -10.83
N SER A 5 27.79 -10.37 -9.55
CA SER A 5 28.59 -11.55 -9.16
C SER A 5 27.80 -12.78 -8.67
N ARG A 6 26.48 -12.86 -8.86
CA ARG A 6 25.66 -13.99 -8.32
C ARG A 6 25.40 -15.16 -9.28
N PHE A 7 25.99 -15.17 -10.47
CA PHE A 7 25.85 -16.32 -11.40
C PHE A 7 27.18 -17.03 -11.59
N ARG A 8 27.59 -17.81 -10.59
CA ARG A 8 28.65 -18.81 -10.74
C ARG A 8 27.96 -20.15 -11.04
N ARG A 9 27.97 -20.62 -12.29
CA ARG A 9 27.59 -22.01 -12.62
C ARG A 9 28.71 -22.95 -12.13
N PRO A 10 28.40 -24.10 -11.52
CA PRO A 10 29.36 -25.19 -11.41
C PRO A 10 29.70 -25.70 -12.82
N THR A 11 30.98 -25.68 -13.19
CA THR A 11 31.50 -26.40 -14.35
C THR A 11 32.12 -27.70 -13.85
N GLU A 12 31.41 -28.81 -14.06
CA GLU A 12 31.97 -30.17 -14.07
C GLU A 12 31.69 -30.81 -15.45
N PRO A 13 32.46 -31.83 -15.86
CA PRO A 13 33.05 -31.91 -17.19
C PRO A 13 32.13 -32.65 -18.17
N ALA A 14 32.19 -32.23 -19.44
CA ALA A 14 31.52 -32.89 -20.54
C ALA A 14 32.10 -34.30 -20.79
N ALA A 15 31.42 -35.32 -20.28
CA ALA A 15 31.45 -36.65 -20.91
C ALA A 15 30.46 -36.63 -22.09
N PRO A 16 30.83 -37.07 -23.30
CA PRO A 16 29.94 -37.06 -24.45
C PRO A 16 28.84 -38.09 -24.24
N LEU A 17 27.59 -37.63 -24.12
CA LEU A 17 26.42 -38.49 -24.19
C LEU A 17 26.23 -38.90 -25.66
N THR A 18 26.28 -40.20 -25.93
CA THR A 18 26.05 -40.80 -27.24
C THR A 18 24.68 -40.37 -27.79
N GLU A 19 24.64 -39.86 -29.02
CA GLU A 19 23.44 -39.37 -29.73
C GLU A 19 22.32 -40.42 -29.89
N ALA A 20 22.60 -41.69 -29.59
CA ALA A 20 21.69 -42.81 -29.78
C ALA A 20 20.56 -42.93 -28.72
N GLU A 21 20.69 -42.31 -27.54
CA GLU A 21 19.78 -42.62 -26.41
C GLU A 21 18.69 -41.58 -26.13
N LYS A 22 18.76 -40.37 -26.71
CA LYS A 22 17.74 -39.33 -26.47
C LYS A 22 16.70 -39.19 -27.58
N GLN A 23 16.89 -39.85 -28.72
CA GLN A 23 16.03 -39.72 -29.90
C GLN A 23 14.94 -40.81 -30.02
N ALA A 24 14.70 -41.60 -28.96
CA ALA A 24 13.71 -42.69 -28.98
C ALA A 24 12.53 -42.42 -28.05
N ALA A 25 11.62 -41.51 -28.42
CA ALA A 25 10.20 -41.55 -28.01
C ALA A 25 9.36 -40.54 -28.82
N PRO A 26 8.40 -40.99 -29.63
CA PRO A 26 7.40 -40.12 -30.24
C PRO A 26 6.35 -39.77 -29.18
N GLY A 27 6.36 -38.53 -28.71
CA GLY A 27 5.40 -38.07 -27.70
C GLY A 27 5.89 -36.82 -26.98
N GLN A 28 6.06 -35.72 -27.70
CA GLN A 28 6.24 -34.40 -27.09
C GLN A 28 4.90 -34.00 -26.45
N HIS A 29 4.61 -34.51 -25.26
CA HIS A 29 3.63 -33.91 -24.37
C HIS A 29 4.17 -32.51 -24.05
N PHE A 30 3.52 -31.47 -24.60
CA PHE A 30 3.68 -30.12 -24.09
C PHE A 30 3.29 -30.15 -22.61
N ALA A 31 4.27 -30.27 -21.72
CA ALA A 31 4.06 -29.99 -20.30
C ALA A 31 3.69 -28.50 -20.25
N PRO A 32 2.46 -28.14 -19.82
CA PRO A 32 2.15 -26.73 -19.61
C PRO A 32 3.18 -26.20 -18.62
N ALA A 33 3.85 -25.10 -18.97
CA ALA A 33 4.74 -24.39 -18.05
C ALA A 33 4.01 -24.29 -16.72
N SER A 34 4.58 -24.90 -15.68
CA SER A 34 3.96 -25.08 -14.36
C SER A 34 3.21 -23.80 -13.99
N ALA A 35 1.88 -23.90 -13.93
CA ALA A 35 1.04 -22.80 -13.46
C ALA A 35 1.65 -22.33 -12.12
N PRO A 36 1.90 -21.02 -11.92
CA PRO A 36 2.60 -20.55 -10.76
C PRO A 36 1.94 -21.12 -9.51
N ASP A 37 2.73 -21.88 -8.74
CA ASP A 37 2.31 -22.48 -7.49
C ASP A 37 1.71 -21.38 -6.61
N ARG A 38 0.60 -21.72 -5.96
CA ARG A 38 -0.41 -20.82 -5.39
C ARG A 38 0.25 -19.63 -4.68
N ALA A 39 0.18 -18.45 -5.29
CA ALA A 39 0.74 -17.24 -4.72
C ALA A 39 -0.06 -16.88 -3.45
N ASN A 40 0.51 -17.15 -2.28
CA ASN A 40 -0.02 -16.68 -1.00
C ASN A 40 0.02 -15.14 -0.96
N LEU A 41 -1.07 -14.49 -1.37
CA LEU A 41 -1.21 -13.03 -1.27
C LEU A 41 -1.57 -12.66 0.17
N THR A 42 -0.59 -12.14 0.89
CA THR A 42 -0.81 -11.62 2.24
C THR A 42 -1.47 -10.24 2.13
N VAL A 43 -2.80 -10.18 2.15
CA VAL A 43 -3.53 -8.90 2.15
C VAL A 43 -3.42 -8.27 3.53
N ARG A 44 -2.45 -7.37 3.72
CA ARG A 44 -2.45 -6.48 4.88
C ARG A 44 -3.48 -5.38 4.67
N ARG A 45 -4.55 -5.38 5.47
CA ARG A 45 -5.44 -4.21 5.61
C ARG A 45 -4.68 -3.12 6.37
N ALA A 46 -3.91 -2.32 5.65
CA ALA A 46 -3.35 -1.08 6.19
C ALA A 46 -4.50 -0.06 6.33
N PRO A 47 -4.76 0.50 7.53
CA PRO A 47 -5.63 1.66 7.69
C PRO A 47 -5.15 2.81 6.79
N SER A 48 -6.10 3.46 6.12
CA SER A 48 -5.80 4.50 5.15
C SER A 48 -5.44 5.82 5.85
N LEU A 49 -4.14 6.07 6.03
CA LEU A 49 -3.60 7.37 6.42
C LEU A 49 -4.24 8.56 5.65
N PRO A 50 -4.41 8.52 4.31
CA PRO A 50 -5.03 9.64 3.59
C PRO A 50 -6.50 9.87 3.99
N ALA A 51 -7.26 8.83 4.35
CA ALA A 51 -8.65 9.00 4.77
C ALA A 51 -8.74 9.76 6.10
N PHE A 52 -7.84 9.48 7.04
CA PHE A 52 -7.77 10.22 8.30
C PHE A 52 -7.31 11.66 8.09
N ALA A 53 -6.32 11.89 7.21
CA ALA A 53 -5.88 13.24 6.89
C ALA A 53 -7.02 14.10 6.30
N ILE A 54 -7.76 13.56 5.32
CA ILE A 54 -8.91 14.25 4.71
C ILE A 54 -10.00 14.51 5.76
N THR A 55 -10.30 13.54 6.62
CA THR A 55 -11.31 13.71 7.68
C THR A 55 -10.90 14.82 8.64
N GLY A 56 -9.63 14.83 9.08
CA GLY A 56 -9.10 15.89 9.93
C GLY A 56 -9.16 17.27 9.28
N LEU A 57 -8.84 17.36 7.98
CA LEU A 57 -8.96 18.60 7.21
C LEU A 57 -10.40 19.11 7.17
N LEU A 58 -11.37 18.24 6.85
CA LEU A 58 -12.78 18.60 6.81
C LEU A 58 -13.29 19.09 8.17
N VAL A 59 -12.92 18.39 9.26
CA VAL A 59 -13.25 18.83 10.62
C VAL A 59 -12.62 20.20 10.92
N GLY A 60 -11.36 20.40 10.55
CA GLY A 60 -10.67 21.68 10.74
C GLY A 60 -11.32 22.84 9.98
N LEU A 61 -11.82 22.61 8.76
CA LEU A 61 -12.57 23.60 8.00
C LEU A 61 -13.89 23.97 8.69
N VAL A 62 -14.62 22.98 9.21
CA VAL A 62 -15.86 23.22 9.97
C VAL A 62 -15.58 24.01 11.23
N VAL A 63 -14.52 23.65 11.98
CA VAL A 63 -14.12 24.39 13.19
C VAL A 63 -13.72 25.82 12.85
N ALA A 64 -12.91 26.04 11.81
CA ALA A 64 -12.54 27.38 11.35
C ALA A 64 -13.77 28.22 10.97
N PHE A 65 -14.75 27.61 10.30
CA PHE A 65 -15.98 28.29 9.92
C PHE A 65 -16.77 28.72 11.16
N VAL A 66 -16.98 27.82 12.13
CA VAL A 66 -17.69 28.13 13.37
C VAL A 66 -16.96 29.22 14.17
N VAL A 67 -15.64 29.13 14.31
CA VAL A 67 -14.83 30.12 15.02
C VAL A 67 -14.92 31.49 14.35
N THR A 68 -14.86 31.53 13.01
CA THR A 68 -14.95 32.79 12.26
C THR A 68 -16.36 33.37 12.34
N ALA A 69 -17.40 32.54 12.25
CA ALA A 69 -18.81 32.98 12.31
C ALA A 69 -19.24 33.47 13.70
N LEU A 70 -18.68 32.91 14.77
CA LEU A 70 -18.93 33.36 16.14
C LEU A 70 -17.95 34.45 16.61
N GLY A 71 -16.92 34.73 15.81
CA GLY A 71 -15.91 35.74 16.10
C GLY A 71 -16.46 37.16 15.97
N PRO A 72 -15.83 38.14 16.64
CA PRO A 72 -16.23 39.53 16.53
C PRO A 72 -16.01 40.04 15.10
N GLU A 73 -16.96 40.84 14.62
CA GLU A 73 -16.83 41.52 13.34
C GLU A 73 -15.67 42.52 13.38
N ASN A 74 -14.88 42.55 12.31
CA ASN A 74 -13.75 43.45 12.19
C ASN A 74 -13.91 44.29 10.91
N PRO A 75 -14.01 45.63 11.00
CA PRO A 75 -14.21 46.48 9.83
C PRO A 75 -13.00 46.51 8.88
N SER A 76 -11.82 46.07 9.35
CA SER A 76 -10.59 46.06 8.54
C SER A 76 -10.43 44.80 7.68
N TYR A 77 -11.16 43.72 7.97
CA TYR A 77 -10.98 42.44 7.29
C TYR A 77 -12.32 41.82 6.91
N THR A 78 -12.39 41.29 5.69
CA THR A 78 -13.57 40.55 5.24
C THR A 78 -13.66 39.18 5.90
N PHE A 79 -14.87 38.66 6.03
CA PHE A 79 -15.13 37.33 6.58
C PHE A 79 -14.30 36.25 5.86
N GLU A 80 -14.24 36.30 4.53
CA GLU A 80 -13.51 35.33 3.72
C GLU A 80 -12.00 35.34 3.99
N ALA A 81 -11.41 36.53 4.23
CA ALA A 81 -10.00 36.66 4.55
C ALA A 81 -9.67 36.03 5.90
N ILE A 82 -10.49 36.31 6.93
CA ILE A 82 -10.32 35.73 8.27
C ILE A 82 -10.53 34.20 8.20
N TYR A 83 -11.61 33.77 7.56
CA TYR A 83 -11.92 32.35 7.39
C TYR A 83 -10.80 31.62 6.66
N GLY A 84 -10.23 32.18 5.58
CA GLY A 84 -9.15 31.56 4.82
C GLY A 84 -7.92 31.27 5.69
N VAL A 85 -7.50 32.24 6.52
CA VAL A 85 -6.36 32.04 7.44
C VAL A 85 -6.70 31.02 8.53
N MET A 86 -7.89 31.11 9.13
CA MET A 86 -8.33 30.17 10.15
C MET A 86 -8.46 28.74 9.60
N ALA A 87 -8.97 28.59 8.37
CA ALA A 87 -9.10 27.33 7.67
C ALA A 87 -7.75 26.63 7.48
N VAL A 88 -6.71 27.38 7.14
CA VAL A 88 -5.34 26.82 7.04
C VAL A 88 -4.82 26.39 8.41
N ILE A 89 -4.97 27.23 9.44
CA ILE A 89 -4.48 26.93 10.80
C ILE A 89 -5.20 25.71 11.39
N PHE A 90 -6.53 25.75 11.48
CA PHE A 90 -7.31 24.65 12.04
C PHE A 90 -7.28 23.41 11.14
N GLY A 91 -7.30 23.59 9.82
CA GLY A 91 -7.14 22.50 8.86
C GLY A 91 -5.83 21.73 9.07
N ALA A 92 -4.70 22.44 9.19
CA ALA A 92 -3.40 21.81 9.45
C ALA A 92 -3.36 21.13 10.83
N LEU A 93 -3.83 21.80 11.88
CA LEU A 93 -3.84 21.26 13.25
C LEU A 93 -4.71 20.01 13.37
N CYS A 94 -5.95 20.06 12.89
CA CYS A 94 -6.87 18.92 12.93
C CYS A 94 -6.37 17.76 12.05
N THR A 95 -5.79 18.06 10.89
CA THR A 95 -5.16 17.03 10.03
C THR A 95 -3.99 16.35 10.75
N ALA A 96 -3.10 17.11 11.40
CA ALA A 96 -1.98 16.56 12.15
C ALA A 96 -2.47 15.63 13.28
N VAL A 97 -3.46 16.07 14.06
CA VAL A 97 -4.06 15.25 15.12
C VAL A 97 -4.71 13.98 14.54
N ALA A 98 -5.46 14.10 13.44
CA ALA A 98 -6.09 12.95 12.79
C ALA A 98 -5.06 11.95 12.25
N ILE A 99 -3.93 12.42 11.71
CA ILE A 99 -2.82 11.57 11.29
C ILE A 99 -2.20 10.85 12.48
N VAL A 100 -1.97 11.54 13.60
CA VAL A 100 -1.46 10.91 14.82
C VAL A 100 -2.41 9.81 15.29
N ILE A 101 -3.72 10.06 15.29
CA ILE A 101 -4.75 9.06 15.61
C ILE A 101 -4.69 7.89 14.62
N ALA A 102 -4.54 8.16 13.32
CA ALA A 102 -4.42 7.13 12.28
C ALA A 102 -3.23 6.21 12.54
N LEU A 103 -2.06 6.78 12.89
CA LEU A 103 -0.85 6.03 13.20
C LEU A 103 -1.01 5.18 14.45
N LEU A 104 -1.69 5.69 15.48
CA LEU A 104 -2.00 4.92 16.69
C LEU A 104 -2.91 3.72 16.36
N LEU A 105 -3.90 3.91 15.49
CA LEU A 105 -4.80 2.85 15.03
C LEU A 105 -4.09 1.84 14.12
N ASP A 106 -3.18 2.29 13.26
CA ASP A 106 -2.37 1.43 12.39
C ASP A 106 -1.51 0.46 13.21
N LYS A 107 -0.87 0.95 14.28
CA LYS A 107 -0.13 0.09 15.23
C LYS A 107 -0.99 -1.00 15.88
N ARG A 108 -2.30 -0.74 16.07
CA ARG A 108 -3.23 -1.73 16.63
C ARG A 108 -3.74 -2.70 15.57
N SER A 109 -3.95 -2.22 14.35
CA SER A 109 -4.44 -3.02 13.21
C SER A 109 -3.43 -4.07 12.76
N ALA A 110 -2.14 -3.74 12.74
CA ALA A 110 -1.07 -4.68 12.35
C ALA A 110 -1.02 -5.97 13.20
N LYS A 111 -1.58 -5.96 14.41
CA LYS A 111 -1.64 -7.14 15.30
C LYS A 111 -2.73 -8.14 14.94
N ARG A 112 -3.71 -7.80 14.09
CA ARG A 112 -4.80 -8.70 13.67
C ARG A 112 -4.67 -9.10 12.20
N THR A 113 -3.55 -9.74 11.85
CA THR A 113 -3.40 -10.31 10.50
C THR A 113 -4.11 -11.68 10.48
N THR A 114 -5.26 -11.75 9.81
CA THR A 114 -5.96 -13.02 9.51
C THR A 114 -5.56 -13.46 8.12
N THR A 115 -4.94 -14.64 8.03
CA THR A 115 -4.48 -15.26 6.79
C THR A 115 -5.67 -15.89 6.06
N TYR A 116 -5.96 -15.44 4.83
CA TYR A 116 -6.96 -16.08 3.97
C TYR A 116 -6.26 -17.00 2.96
N GLN A 117 -6.62 -18.29 2.99
CA GLN A 117 -6.20 -19.27 1.99
C GLN A 117 -7.09 -19.11 0.75
N ALA A 118 -6.51 -18.81 -0.41
CA ALA A 118 -7.24 -18.78 -1.67
C ALA A 118 -7.55 -20.22 -2.10
N VAL A 119 -8.74 -20.72 -1.75
CA VAL A 119 -9.26 -21.97 -2.31
C VAL A 119 -9.98 -21.59 -3.60
N SER A 120 -9.37 -21.88 -4.75
CA SER A 120 -10.07 -21.83 -6.03
C SER A 120 -11.09 -22.97 -6.01
N SER A 121 -12.36 -22.63 -5.70
CA SER A 121 -13.48 -23.52 -5.94
C SER A 121 -13.70 -23.55 -7.44
N LYS A 122 -13.37 -24.68 -8.06
CA LYS A 122 -13.66 -24.98 -9.45
C LYS A 122 -14.93 -25.81 -9.46
N ASP A 123 -16.06 -25.15 -9.66
CA ASP A 123 -17.28 -25.77 -10.18
C ASP A 123 -17.31 -25.58 -11.71
#